data_AF-A0A2V3VXZ1-F1
#
_entry.id   AF-A0A2V3VXZ1-F1
#
_cell.length_a   1.000
_cell.length_b   1.000
_cell.length_c   1.000
_cell.angle_alpha   90.00
_cell.angle_beta   90.00
_cell.angle_gamma   90.00
#
_symmetry.space_group_name_H-M   'P 1'
#
loop_
_entity.id
_entity.type
_entity.pdbx_description
1 polymer ?
#
loop_
_entity_poly.entity_id
_entity_poly.type
_entity_poly.pdbx_seq_one_letter_code
_entity_poly.pdbx_strand_id
1 'polypeptide(L)'
;MKIISLTTNKISLSSSILVFVLIALTTASTVFAESTDENMKILQEKIAADKKLLVAENMDLTDADAKNFWPIYDNYQKDLQKINDRLAKLLNEYAIVYNTNTVTNEKARQLLDEAIKVELAEIQLKQSYIPKIAKVLSGVKTVRYIQIENKIRALTRYEISEMIPLVVEGKAY
;
A
#
# COMPACT_ATOMS: atom_id res chain seq x y z
N MET A 1 74.80 -16.55 -8.84
CA MET A 1 74.20 -17.60 -9.71
C MET A 1 73.86 -18.83 -8.86
N LYS A 2 72.59 -18.97 -8.45
CA LYS A 2 71.82 -20.22 -8.50
C LYS A 2 70.38 -19.92 -8.06
N ILE A 3 69.47 -20.64 -8.70
CA ILE A 3 68.07 -20.31 -8.94
C ILE A 3 67.18 -21.01 -7.89
N ILE A 4 66.14 -20.28 -7.45
CA ILE A 4 64.81 -20.65 -6.96
C ILE A 4 64.52 -22.15 -6.73
N SER A 5 63.89 -22.48 -5.59
CA SER A 5 62.79 -23.45 -5.58
C SER A 5 61.62 -22.91 -4.74
N LEU A 6 60.46 -22.78 -5.39
CA LEU A 6 59.17 -22.51 -4.74
C LEU A 6 58.65 -23.81 -4.14
N THR A 7 58.15 -23.76 -2.90
CA THR A 7 57.16 -24.71 -2.41
C THR A 7 55.93 -23.93 -1.96
N THR A 8 54.90 -23.98 -2.80
CA THR A 8 53.55 -23.52 -2.56
C THR A 8 52.93 -24.25 -1.37
N ASN A 9 52.62 -23.51 -0.31
CA ASN A 9 51.74 -24.02 0.74
C ASN A 9 50.29 -23.76 0.31
N LYS A 10 49.60 -24.80 -0.15
CA LYS A 10 48.17 -24.74 -0.46
C LYS A 10 47.41 -24.50 0.84
N ILE A 11 46.96 -23.26 1.04
CA ILE A 11 46.00 -22.93 2.10
C ILE A 11 44.71 -23.66 1.74
N SER A 12 44.42 -24.77 2.42
CA SER A 12 43.10 -25.39 2.34
C SER A 12 42.12 -24.44 3.02
N LEU A 13 41.39 -23.66 2.22
CA LEU A 13 40.26 -22.90 2.71
C LEU A 13 39.23 -23.92 3.22
N SER A 14 39.15 -24.06 4.54
CA SER A 14 38.24 -25.00 5.18
C SER A 14 36.80 -24.64 4.82
N SER A 15 36.02 -25.65 4.46
CA SER A 15 34.58 -25.54 4.13
C SER A 15 33.76 -24.81 5.22
N SER A 16 34.32 -24.65 6.42
CA SER A 16 33.76 -23.91 7.56
C SER A 16 33.66 -22.39 7.36
N ILE A 17 34.54 -21.75 6.57
CA ILE A 17 34.45 -20.30 6.32
C ILE A 17 33.33 -19.98 5.31
N LEU A 18 33.13 -20.87 4.33
CA LEU A 18 32.05 -20.72 3.34
C LEU A 18 30.66 -20.84 3.99
N VAL A 19 30.53 -21.69 5.01
CA VAL A 19 29.27 -21.88 5.78
C VAL A 19 28.95 -20.66 6.64
N PHE A 20 29.95 -20.01 7.25
CA PHE A 20 29.71 -18.79 8.05
C PHE A 20 29.27 -17.58 7.21
N VAL A 21 29.80 -17.43 6.00
CA VAL A 21 29.36 -16.36 5.07
C VAL A 21 27.96 -16.63 4.54
N LEU A 22 27.59 -17.91 4.32
CA LEU A 22 26.25 -18.28 3.85
C LEU A 22 25.18 -18.08 4.94
N ILE A 23 25.50 -18.39 6.21
CA ILE A 23 24.60 -18.18 7.35
C ILE A 23 24.37 -16.67 7.59
N ALA A 24 25.42 -15.85 7.49
CA ALA A 24 25.32 -14.39 7.64
C ALA A 24 24.48 -13.72 6.53
N LEU A 25 24.45 -14.28 5.32
CA LEU A 25 23.57 -13.80 4.23
C LEU A 25 22.10 -14.21 4.44
N THR A 26 21.84 -15.37 5.05
CA THR A 26 20.46 -15.81 5.34
C THR A 26 19.82 -15.06 6.50
N THR A 27 20.58 -14.66 7.53
CA THR A 27 20.03 -13.90 8.67
C THR A 27 19.82 -12.42 8.39
N ALA A 28 20.55 -11.83 7.44
CA ALA A 28 20.28 -10.47 6.99
C ALA A 28 18.92 -10.37 6.26
N SER A 29 18.49 -11.45 5.60
CA SER A 29 17.23 -11.51 4.85
C SER A 29 16.00 -11.57 5.76
N THR A 30 16.11 -12.27 6.90
CA THR A 30 14.99 -12.43 7.84
C THR A 30 14.73 -11.16 8.66
N VAL A 31 15.78 -10.44 9.07
CA VAL A 31 15.66 -9.22 9.89
C VAL A 31 15.03 -8.05 9.10
N PHE A 32 15.30 -7.95 7.79
CA PHE A 32 14.66 -6.95 6.93
C PHE A 32 13.18 -7.26 6.64
N ALA A 33 12.80 -8.54 6.53
CA ALA A 33 11.42 -8.94 6.30
C ALA A 33 10.53 -8.71 7.53
N GLU A 34 11.02 -9.08 8.72
CA GLU A 34 10.27 -8.98 9.97
C GLU A 34 10.08 -7.51 10.41
N SER A 35 11.12 -6.68 10.27
CA SER A 35 11.03 -5.24 10.56
C SER A 35 10.15 -4.46 9.57
N THR A 36 10.02 -4.92 8.32
CA THR A 36 9.15 -4.26 7.34
C THR A 36 7.68 -4.50 7.67
N ASP A 37 7.33 -5.72 8.10
CA ASP A 37 5.95 -6.11 8.38
C ASP A 37 5.42 -5.46 9.69
N GLU A 38 6.26 -5.38 10.73
CA GLU A 38 5.91 -4.71 11.98
C GLU A 38 5.75 -3.19 11.80
N ASN A 39 6.67 -2.54 11.07
CA ASN A 39 6.54 -1.13 10.72
C ASN A 39 5.30 -0.86 9.87
N MET A 40 4.91 -1.82 9.02
CA MET A 40 3.70 -1.69 8.22
C MET A 40 2.45 -1.73 9.08
N LYS A 41 2.36 -2.69 10.01
CA LYS A 41 1.24 -2.78 10.96
C LYS A 41 1.11 -1.52 11.82
N ILE A 42 2.22 -1.01 12.36
CA ILE A 42 2.22 0.24 13.13
C ILE A 42 1.73 1.42 12.28
N LEU A 43 2.14 1.48 11.00
CA LEU A 43 1.68 2.52 10.07
C LEU A 43 0.17 2.38 9.79
N GLN A 44 -0.33 1.16 9.59
CA GLN A 44 -1.76 0.88 9.41
C GLN A 44 -2.57 1.31 10.63
N GLU A 45 -2.12 0.96 11.84
CA GLU A 45 -2.76 1.36 13.09
C GLU A 45 -2.77 2.89 13.27
N LYS A 46 -1.67 3.58 12.96
CA LYS A 46 -1.62 5.05 13.01
C LYS A 46 -2.54 5.71 11.99
N ILE A 47 -2.61 5.17 10.76
CA ILE A 47 -3.54 5.64 9.73
C ILE A 47 -4.99 5.47 10.18
N ALA A 48 -5.31 4.31 10.78
CA ALA A 48 -6.62 4.00 11.30
C ALA A 48 -7.00 4.91 12.49
N ALA A 49 -6.03 5.27 13.33
CA ALA A 49 -6.23 6.10 14.51
C ALA A 49 -6.36 7.61 14.18
N ASP A 50 -5.46 8.16 13.33
CA ASP A 50 -5.51 9.59 12.98
C ASP A 50 -4.78 9.92 11.66
N LYS A 51 -5.46 9.70 10.53
CA LYS A 51 -4.99 10.11 9.20
C LYS A 51 -4.65 11.61 9.12
N LYS A 52 -5.41 12.47 9.81
CA LYS A 52 -5.24 13.93 9.72
C LYS A 52 -3.93 14.35 10.39
N LEU A 53 -3.58 13.74 11.52
CA LEU A 53 -2.29 13.91 12.18
C LEU A 53 -1.14 13.46 11.27
N LEU A 54 -1.22 12.29 10.64
CA LEU A 54 -0.17 11.82 9.72
C LEU A 54 0.06 12.81 8.58
N VAL A 55 -1.00 13.33 7.97
CA VAL A 55 -0.88 14.36 6.92
C VAL A 55 -0.26 15.64 7.49
N ALA A 56 -0.67 16.08 8.68
CA ALA A 56 -0.13 17.28 9.32
C ALA A 56 1.39 17.17 9.56
N GLU A 57 1.84 16.04 10.11
CA GLU A 57 3.26 15.78 10.44
C GLU A 57 4.17 15.70 9.21
N ASN A 58 3.63 15.36 8.04
CA ASN A 58 4.43 15.10 6.85
C ASN A 58 4.36 16.20 5.78
N MET A 59 3.51 17.21 5.95
CA MET A 59 3.25 18.21 4.92
C MET A 59 4.11 19.49 5.01
N ASP A 60 4.78 19.73 6.15
CA ASP A 60 5.55 20.96 6.42
C ASP A 60 4.74 22.24 6.10
N LEU A 61 3.48 22.28 6.55
CA LEU A 61 2.59 23.42 6.32
C LEU A 61 2.99 24.59 7.21
N THR A 62 3.04 25.79 6.63
CA THR A 62 3.02 27.03 7.43
C THR A 62 1.60 27.26 7.96
N ASP A 63 1.44 28.12 8.96
CA ASP A 63 0.11 28.49 9.48
C ASP A 63 -0.82 29.03 8.36
N ALA A 64 -0.25 29.79 7.42
CA ALA A 64 -0.97 30.31 6.26
C ALA A 64 -1.40 29.20 5.28
N ASP A 65 -0.51 28.24 5.00
CA ASP A 65 -0.84 27.07 4.18
C ASP A 65 -1.96 26.25 4.85
N ALA A 66 -1.78 25.92 6.13
CA ALA A 66 -2.70 25.10 6.92
C ALA A 66 -4.12 25.69 6.94
N LYS A 67 -4.23 27.00 7.19
CA LYS A 67 -5.52 27.71 7.22
C LYS A 67 -6.34 27.53 5.94
N ASN A 68 -5.67 27.50 4.78
CA ASN A 68 -6.34 27.37 3.48
C ASN A 68 -6.46 25.91 3.01
N PHE A 69 -5.53 25.05 3.41
CA PHE A 69 -5.47 23.65 3.01
C PHE A 69 -6.52 22.79 3.73
N TRP A 70 -6.65 22.92 5.06
CA TRP A 70 -7.49 22.02 5.85
C TRP A 70 -8.97 21.97 5.43
N PRO A 71 -9.63 23.09 5.07
CA PRO A 71 -10.99 23.04 4.53
C PRO A 71 -11.11 22.24 3.22
N ILE A 72 -10.07 22.24 2.37
CA ILE A 72 -10.06 21.47 1.12
C ILE A 72 -9.81 19.99 1.43
N TYR A 73 -8.89 19.70 2.35
CA TYR A 73 -8.64 18.36 2.86
C TYR A 73 -9.92 17.72 3.43
N ASP A 74 -10.62 18.42 4.33
CA ASP A 74 -11.80 17.88 5.00
C ASP A 74 -12.93 17.57 3.99
N ASN A 75 -13.11 18.42 2.97
CA ASN A 75 -14.05 18.16 1.88
C ASN A 75 -13.62 16.96 1.01
N TYR A 76 -12.33 16.85 0.68
CA TYR A 76 -11.80 15.70 -0.04
C TYR A 76 -12.04 14.40 0.73
N GLN A 77 -11.74 14.36 2.04
CA GLN A 77 -11.97 13.17 2.86
C GLN A 77 -13.46 12.82 2.96
N LYS A 78 -14.35 13.82 3.08
CA LYS A 78 -15.79 13.61 3.08
C LYS A 78 -16.29 13.00 1.77
N ASP A 79 -15.81 13.49 0.62
CA ASP A 79 -16.19 12.95 -0.67
C ASP A 79 -15.57 11.56 -0.93
N LEU A 80 -14.33 11.35 -0.45
CA LEU A 80 -13.67 10.05 -0.48
C LEU A 80 -14.43 9.01 0.35
N GLN A 81 -14.99 9.41 1.50
CA GLN A 81 -15.77 8.53 2.35
C GLN A 81 -16.99 7.97 1.61
N LYS A 82 -17.69 8.79 0.80
CA LYS A 82 -18.82 8.31 -0.01
C LYS A 82 -18.40 7.22 -1.01
N ILE A 83 -17.19 7.30 -1.54
CA ILE A 83 -16.62 6.28 -2.43
C ILE A 83 -16.26 5.02 -1.62
N ASN A 84 -15.69 5.19 -0.43
CA ASN A 84 -15.39 4.09 0.47
C ASN A 84 -16.66 3.35 0.93
N ASP A 85 -17.76 4.06 1.17
CA ASP A 85 -19.05 3.45 1.52
C ASP A 85 -19.59 2.59 0.37
N ARG A 86 -19.42 3.05 -0.88
CA ARG A 86 -19.75 2.24 -2.07
C ARG A 86 -18.86 1.00 -2.17
N LEU A 87 -17.56 1.14 -1.92
CA LEU A 87 -16.63 0.01 -1.90
C LEU A 87 -17.03 -0.99 -0.81
N ALA A 88 -17.29 -0.55 0.41
CA ALA A 88 -17.70 -1.41 1.52
C ALA A 88 -18.99 -2.18 1.18
N LYS A 89 -19.97 -1.53 0.55
CA LYS A 89 -21.18 -2.18 0.07
C LYS A 89 -20.87 -3.25 -0.99
N LEU A 90 -20.02 -2.93 -1.97
CA LEU A 90 -19.59 -3.88 -3.00
C LEU A 90 -18.90 -5.11 -2.39
N LEU A 91 -18.00 -4.90 -1.43
CA LEU A 91 -17.30 -5.99 -0.74
C LEU A 91 -18.25 -6.88 0.06
N ASN A 92 -19.25 -6.28 0.73
CA ASN A 92 -20.28 -7.03 1.42
C ASN A 92 -21.15 -7.84 0.45
N GLU A 93 -21.56 -7.26 -0.68
CA GLU A 93 -22.29 -7.98 -1.71
C GLU A 93 -21.49 -9.16 -2.28
N TYR A 94 -20.19 -8.97 -2.51
CA TYR A 94 -19.27 -10.02 -2.92
C TYR A 94 -19.20 -11.15 -1.88
N ALA A 95 -18.98 -10.81 -0.61
CA ALA A 95 -18.89 -11.78 0.48
C ALA A 95 -20.16 -12.62 0.60
N ILE A 96 -21.35 -12.01 0.46
CA ILE A 96 -22.63 -12.74 0.49
C ILE A 96 -22.68 -13.79 -0.62
N VAL A 97 -22.46 -13.39 -1.88
CA VAL A 97 -22.62 -14.32 -3.02
C VAL A 97 -21.53 -15.38 -3.07
N TYR A 98 -20.33 -15.05 -2.60
CA TYR A 98 -19.21 -15.99 -2.47
C TYR A 98 -19.55 -17.06 -1.42
N ASN A 99 -19.97 -16.66 -0.22
CA ASN A 99 -20.28 -17.58 0.87
C ASN A 99 -21.49 -18.48 0.59
N THR A 100 -22.42 -18.05 -0.26
CA THR A 100 -23.57 -18.86 -0.69
C THR A 100 -23.28 -19.71 -1.92
N ASN A 101 -22.08 -19.64 -2.52
CA ASN A 101 -21.74 -20.28 -3.80
C ASN A 101 -22.72 -19.94 -4.94
N THR A 102 -23.31 -18.75 -4.94
CA THR A 102 -24.32 -18.32 -5.91
C THR A 102 -23.80 -17.25 -6.87
N VAL A 103 -22.51 -17.27 -7.19
CA VAL A 103 -21.95 -16.33 -8.16
C VAL A 103 -22.33 -16.75 -9.57
N THR A 104 -23.40 -16.14 -10.11
CA THR A 104 -23.78 -16.30 -11.52
C THR A 104 -22.94 -15.38 -12.40
N ASN A 105 -22.89 -15.65 -13.72
CA ASN A 105 -22.20 -14.81 -14.68
C ASN A 105 -22.72 -13.36 -14.68
N GLU A 106 -24.04 -13.19 -14.56
CA GLU A 106 -24.68 -11.88 -14.50
C GLU A 106 -24.25 -11.13 -13.24
N LYS A 107 -24.22 -11.82 -12.09
CA LYS A 107 -23.81 -11.22 -10.82
C LYS A 107 -22.31 -10.88 -10.81
N ALA A 108 -21.47 -11.75 -11.35
CA ALA A 108 -20.04 -11.49 -11.53
C ALA A 108 -19.81 -10.23 -12.38
N ARG A 109 -20.54 -10.09 -13.51
CA ARG A 109 -20.47 -8.90 -14.36
C ARG A 109 -20.92 -7.63 -13.62
N GLN A 110 -21.99 -7.70 -12.83
CA GLN A 110 -22.46 -6.55 -12.03
C GLN A 110 -21.43 -6.10 -10.98
N LEU A 111 -20.83 -7.07 -10.27
CA LEU A 111 -19.80 -6.79 -9.26
C LEU A 111 -18.55 -6.17 -9.90
N LEU A 112 -18.11 -6.69 -11.04
CA LEU A 112 -16.99 -6.14 -11.81
C LEU A 112 -17.29 -4.72 -12.31
N ASP A 113 -18.48 -4.50 -12.89
CA ASP A 113 -18.91 -3.19 -13.40
C ASP A 113 -18.88 -2.14 -12.27
N GLU A 114 -19.33 -2.48 -11.06
CA GLU A 114 -19.29 -1.56 -9.92
C GLU A 114 -17.88 -1.37 -9.36
N ALA A 115 -17.05 -2.43 -9.32
CA ALA A 115 -15.65 -2.32 -8.91
C ALA A 115 -14.90 -1.27 -9.75
N ILE A 116 -15.00 -1.37 -11.08
CA ILE A 116 -14.37 -0.42 -12.00
C ILE A 116 -14.93 1.00 -11.82
N LYS A 117 -16.25 1.16 -11.59
CA LYS A 117 -16.86 2.47 -11.32
C LYS A 117 -16.35 3.10 -10.02
N VAL A 118 -16.11 2.32 -8.98
CA VAL A 118 -15.53 2.79 -7.72
C VAL A 118 -14.11 3.30 -7.94
N GLU A 119 -13.29 2.54 -8.68
CA GLU A 119 -11.92 2.99 -9.01
C GLU A 119 -11.91 4.27 -9.83
N LEU A 120 -12.76 4.35 -10.85
CA LEU A 120 -12.88 5.54 -11.68
C LEU A 120 -13.31 6.76 -10.86
N ALA A 121 -14.27 6.59 -9.95
CA ALA A 121 -14.74 7.66 -9.09
C ALA A 121 -13.62 8.21 -8.20
N GLU A 122 -12.73 7.35 -7.69
CA GLU A 122 -11.57 7.78 -6.89
C GLU A 122 -10.59 8.60 -7.74
N ILE A 123 -10.29 8.17 -8.97
CA ILE A 123 -9.42 8.91 -9.89
C ILE A 123 -10.02 10.27 -10.24
N GLN A 124 -11.32 10.32 -10.55
CA GLN A 124 -12.03 11.57 -10.85
C GLN A 124 -12.06 12.52 -9.65
N LEU A 125 -12.27 11.98 -8.44
CA LEU A 125 -12.20 12.78 -7.22
C LEU A 125 -10.82 13.42 -7.08
N LYS A 126 -9.74 12.64 -7.23
CA LYS A 126 -8.36 13.13 -7.19
C LYS A 126 -8.10 14.22 -8.23
N GLN A 127 -8.50 13.99 -9.49
CA GLN A 127 -8.40 14.98 -10.57
C GLN A 127 -9.13 16.29 -10.24
N SER A 128 -10.31 16.22 -9.62
CA SER A 128 -11.09 17.41 -9.29
C SER A 128 -10.52 18.23 -8.12
N TYR A 129 -9.75 17.61 -7.22
CA TYR A 129 -9.20 18.28 -6.03
C TYR A 129 -7.77 18.77 -6.22
N ILE A 130 -6.96 18.17 -7.09
CA ILE A 130 -5.59 18.63 -7.35
C ILE A 130 -5.54 20.13 -7.69
N PRO A 131 -6.37 20.68 -8.60
CA PRO A 131 -6.34 22.12 -8.90
C PRO A 131 -6.74 22.99 -7.70
N LYS A 132 -7.65 22.52 -6.84
CA LYS A 132 -8.08 23.24 -5.64
C LYS A 132 -6.93 23.34 -4.63
N ILE A 133 -6.21 22.25 -4.45
CA ILE A 133 -5.04 22.17 -3.56
C ILE A 133 -3.89 23.02 -4.11
N ALA A 134 -3.61 22.91 -5.41
CA ALA A 134 -2.56 23.69 -6.08
C ALA A 134 -2.80 25.21 -6.05
N LYS A 135 -4.04 25.66 -5.81
CA LYS A 135 -4.36 27.07 -5.62
C LYS A 135 -3.91 27.61 -4.27
N VAL A 136 -3.78 26.75 -3.26
CA VAL A 136 -3.48 27.16 -1.87
C VAL A 136 -2.14 26.65 -1.36
N LEU A 137 -1.50 25.73 -2.08
CA LEU A 137 -0.18 25.18 -1.78
C LEU A 137 0.77 25.34 -2.97
N SER A 138 2.07 25.32 -2.70
CA SER A 138 3.07 25.18 -3.76
C SER A 138 2.91 23.85 -4.52
N GLY A 139 3.43 23.78 -5.74
CA GLY A 139 3.40 22.55 -6.54
C GLY A 139 4.07 21.37 -5.82
N VAL A 140 5.19 21.61 -5.13
CA VAL A 140 5.89 20.58 -4.34
C VAL A 140 5.01 20.03 -3.22
N LYS A 141 4.35 20.91 -2.45
CA LYS A 141 3.46 20.51 -1.36
C LYS A 141 2.20 19.80 -1.89
N THR A 142 1.70 20.22 -3.05
CA THR A 142 0.58 19.54 -3.72
C THR A 142 0.95 18.10 -4.11
N VAL A 143 2.09 17.91 -4.76
CA VAL A 143 2.60 16.56 -5.08
C VAL A 143 2.80 15.74 -3.82
N ARG A 144 3.39 16.33 -2.77
CA ARG A 144 3.61 15.64 -1.50
C ARG A 144 2.31 15.12 -0.87
N TYR A 145 1.27 15.95 -0.83
CA TYR A 145 -0.05 15.51 -0.34
C TYR A 145 -0.58 14.32 -1.14
N ILE A 146 -0.51 14.38 -2.47
CA ILE A 146 -0.97 13.28 -3.33
C ILE A 146 -0.14 12.01 -3.12
N GLN A 147 1.17 12.13 -2.86
CA GLN A 147 2.01 10.99 -2.50
C GLN A 147 1.60 10.35 -1.17
N ILE A 148 1.31 11.15 -0.14
CA ILE A 148 0.83 10.68 1.16
C ILE A 148 -0.51 9.94 0.99
N GLU A 149 -1.47 10.54 0.30
CA GLU A 149 -2.76 9.91 -0.01
C GLU A 149 -2.58 8.60 -0.76
N ASN A 150 -1.75 8.56 -1.80
CA ASN A 150 -1.50 7.33 -2.57
C ASN A 150 -0.92 6.21 -1.71
N LYS A 151 0.00 6.52 -0.79
CA LYS A 151 0.58 5.53 0.13
C LYS A 151 -0.48 4.95 1.04
N ILE A 152 -1.32 5.79 1.65
CA ILE A 152 -2.43 5.34 2.50
C ILE A 152 -3.38 4.45 1.71
N ARG A 153 -3.78 4.85 0.51
CA ARG A 153 -4.69 4.07 -0.35
C ARG A 153 -4.08 2.74 -0.77
N ALA A 154 -2.78 2.66 -1.00
CA ALA A 154 -2.09 1.41 -1.31
C ALA A 154 -2.19 0.41 -0.15
N LEU A 155 -2.02 0.87 1.09
CA LEU A 155 -2.16 0.02 2.27
C LEU A 155 -3.58 -0.48 2.47
N THR A 156 -4.57 0.39 2.34
CA THR A 156 -5.98 -0.01 2.40
C THR A 156 -6.33 -1.03 1.31
N ARG A 157 -5.81 -0.85 0.08
CA ARG A 157 -6.04 -1.80 -1.02
C ARG A 157 -5.37 -3.15 -0.75
N TYR A 158 -4.18 -3.14 -0.16
CA TYR A 158 -3.49 -4.35 0.26
C TYR A 158 -4.30 -5.12 1.31
N GLU A 159 -4.74 -4.46 2.39
CA GLU A 159 -5.60 -5.06 3.42
C GLU A 159 -6.89 -5.66 2.84
N ILE A 160 -7.54 -4.92 1.94
CA ILE A 160 -8.73 -5.40 1.25
C ILE A 160 -8.41 -6.63 0.41
N SER A 161 -7.28 -6.65 -0.31
CA SER A 161 -6.91 -7.77 -1.17
C SER A 161 -6.66 -9.07 -0.40
N GLU A 162 -6.14 -8.98 0.83
CA GLU A 162 -5.97 -10.14 1.72
C GLU A 162 -7.32 -10.73 2.19
N MET A 163 -8.37 -9.91 2.25
CA MET A 163 -9.71 -10.33 2.72
C MET A 163 -10.61 -10.88 1.61
N ILE A 164 -10.31 -10.61 0.34
CA ILE A 164 -11.17 -10.98 -0.79
C ILE A 164 -10.63 -12.28 -1.42
N PRO A 165 -11.32 -13.42 -1.26
CA PRO A 165 -10.95 -14.65 -1.96
C PRO A 165 -11.19 -14.52 -3.46
N LEU A 166 -10.46 -15.30 -4.27
CA LEU A 166 -10.73 -15.39 -5.71
C LEU A 166 -12.05 -16.11 -5.98
N VAL A 167 -12.86 -15.54 -6.87
CA VAL A 167 -14.10 -16.17 -7.31
C VAL A 167 -13.80 -17.44 -8.10
N VAL A 168 -14.57 -18.50 -7.86
CA VAL A 168 -14.57 -19.74 -8.64
C VAL A 168 -15.95 -19.93 -9.27
N GLU A 169 -16.01 -20.59 -10.43
CA GLU A 169 -17.29 -20.94 -11.04
C GLU A 169 -18.11 -21.81 -10.07
N GLY A 170 -19.35 -21.41 -9.79
CA GLY A 170 -20.25 -22.18 -8.94
C GLY A 170 -20.55 -23.54 -9.57
N LYS A 171 -20.35 -24.63 -8.83
CA LYS A 171 -20.85 -25.95 -9.26
C LYS A 171 -22.37 -25.90 -9.19
N ALA A 172 -23.04 -26.07 -10.33
CA ALA A 172 -24.47 -26.36 -10.34
C ALA A 172 -24.70 -27.67 -9.58
N TYR A 173 -25.43 -27.60 -8.46
CA TYR A 173 -25.96 -28.78 -7.76
C TYR A 173 -27.39 -29.03 -8.24
#